data_AF-A0A8H7P450-F1
#
_entry.id   AF-A0A8H7P450-F1
#
_cell.length_a   1.000
_cell.length_b   1.000
_cell.length_c   1.000
_cell.angle_alpha   90.00
_cell.angle_beta   90.00
_cell.angle_gamma   90.00
#
_symmetry.space_group_name_H-M   'P 1'
#
loop_
_entity.id
_entity.type
_entity.pdbx_description
1 polymer ?
#
loop_
_entity_poly.entity_id
_entity_poly.type
_entity_poly.pdbx_seq_one_letter_code
_entity_poly.pdbx_strand_id
1 'polypeptide(L)'
;MVKQGYEYLPIPGPYMLLNSRSGTALDLSGADRQTVIGYPAHGGENQQWEFIPSGNGYAIRSVWPSDKYDCGLYLTVRALQERAPVIATPFPVSWDVRPVDEGTIQ
;
A
#
# COMPACT_ATOMS: atom_id res chain seq x y z
N MET A 1 0.39 -11.80 8.76
CA MET A 1 -0.21 -11.16 9.94
C MET A 1 0.18 -11.93 11.19
N VAL A 2 0.35 -11.27 12.34
CA VAL A 2 0.50 -11.85 13.68
C VAL A 2 -0.68 -11.38 14.52
N LYS A 3 -1.28 -12.29 15.29
CA LYS A 3 -2.33 -11.94 16.24
C LYS A 3 -1.71 -11.35 17.52
N GLN A 4 -2.07 -10.13 17.87
CA GLN A 4 -1.67 -9.46 19.11
C GLN A 4 -2.95 -8.97 19.81
N GLY A 5 -3.35 -9.67 20.88
CA GLY A 5 -4.67 -9.44 21.50
C GLY A 5 -5.83 -9.78 20.55
N TYR A 6 -6.71 -8.80 20.30
CA TYR A 6 -7.85 -8.92 19.38
C TYR A 6 -7.54 -8.45 17.95
N GLU A 7 -6.32 -7.98 17.68
CA GLU A 7 -5.94 -7.40 16.40
C GLU A 7 -4.97 -8.29 15.61
N TYR A 8 -5.05 -8.20 14.29
CA TYR A 8 -4.10 -8.80 13.37
C TYR A 8 -3.17 -7.71 12.83
N LEU A 9 -1.89 -7.79 13.17
CA LEU A 9 -0.87 -6.84 12.72
C LEU A 9 -0.04 -7.45 11.58
N PRO A 10 0.38 -6.67 10.56
CA PRO A 10 1.35 -7.14 9.60
C PRO A 10 2.69 -7.41 10.31
N ILE A 11 3.35 -8.50 9.93
CA ILE A 11 4.75 -8.73 10.30
C ILE A 11 5.57 -7.60 9.65
N PRO A 12 6.48 -6.92 10.35
CA PRO A 12 7.32 -5.91 9.71
C PRO A 12 8.06 -6.47 8.50
N GLY A 13 8.03 -5.76 7.38
CA GLY A 13 8.68 -6.16 6.14
C GLY A 13 7.92 -5.71 4.88
N PRO A 14 8.51 -5.94 3.70
CA PRO A 14 7.86 -5.64 2.43
C PRO A 14 6.77 -6.64 2.09
N TYR A 15 5.66 -6.13 1.57
CA TYR A 15 4.54 -6.90 1.06
C TYR A 15 4.25 -6.56 -0.40
N MET A 16 3.89 -7.57 -1.18
CA MET A 16 3.14 -7.34 -2.42
C MET A 16 1.65 -7.33 -2.09
N LEU A 17 0.95 -6.29 -2.54
CA LEU A 17 -0.50 -6.15 -2.39
C LEU A 17 -1.16 -6.61 -3.68
N LEU A 18 -1.76 -7.79 -3.66
CA LEU A 18 -2.41 -8.36 -4.84
C LEU A 18 -3.89 -8.04 -4.85
N ASN A 19 -4.40 -7.60 -6.00
CA ASN A 19 -5.83 -7.57 -6.24
C ASN A 19 -6.34 -9.01 -6.35
N SER A 20 -7.25 -9.42 -5.46
CA SER A 20 -7.76 -10.79 -5.41
C SER A 20 -8.50 -11.23 -6.67
N ARG A 21 -9.07 -10.29 -7.44
CA ARG A 21 -9.84 -10.59 -8.66
C ARG A 21 -8.95 -10.72 -9.89
N SER A 22 -8.00 -9.81 -10.10
CA SER A 22 -7.15 -9.80 -11.30
C SER A 22 -5.81 -10.50 -11.10
N GLY A 23 -5.37 -10.70 -9.85
CA GLY A 23 -4.02 -11.18 -9.53
C GLY A 23 -2.91 -10.16 -9.78
N THR A 24 -3.24 -8.93 -10.20
CA THR A 24 -2.24 -7.87 -10.43
C THR A 24 -1.78 -7.27 -9.11
N ALA A 25 -0.51 -6.90 -9.02
CA ALA A 25 0.07 -6.22 -7.88
C ALA A 25 -0.24 -4.72 -7.91
N LEU A 26 -0.40 -4.12 -6.73
CA LEU A 26 -0.36 -2.68 -6.54
C LEU A 26 1.06 -2.18 -6.86
N ASP A 27 1.18 -1.37 -7.89
CA ASP A 27 2.44 -1.00 -8.51
C ASP A 27 2.56 0.54 -8.57
N LEU A 28 3.68 1.07 -8.06
CA LEU A 28 4.08 2.45 -8.26
C LEU A 28 4.68 2.60 -9.66
N SER A 29 3.97 3.33 -10.52
CA SER A 29 4.36 3.54 -11.90
C SER A 29 5.77 4.11 -12.02
N GLY A 30 6.63 3.38 -12.72
CA GLY A 30 7.98 3.86 -13.05
C GLY A 30 8.02 4.97 -14.09
N ALA A 31 6.89 5.28 -14.73
CA ALA A 31 6.83 6.37 -15.72
C ALA A 31 6.82 7.75 -15.06
N ASP A 32 6.20 7.89 -13.87
CA ASP A 32 5.98 9.19 -13.23
C ASP A 32 6.29 9.22 -11.73
N ARG A 33 6.63 8.09 -11.11
CA ARG A 33 6.93 7.95 -9.67
C ARG A 33 5.81 8.48 -8.76
N GLN A 34 4.57 8.50 -9.24
CA GLN A 34 3.42 9.05 -8.51
C GLN A 34 2.15 8.24 -8.69
N THR A 35 1.87 7.77 -9.91
CA THR A 35 0.63 7.03 -10.19
C THR A 35 0.72 5.62 -9.63
N VAL A 36 -0.33 5.18 -8.96
CA VAL A 36 -0.47 3.81 -8.45
C VAL A 36 -1.43 3.04 -9.36
N ILE A 37 -1.00 1.90 -9.88
CA ILE A 37 -1.74 1.09 -10.85
C ILE A 37 -1.83 -0.37 -10.41
N GLY A 38 -2.64 -1.16 -11.12
CA GLY A 38 -2.52 -2.62 -11.10
C GLY A 38 -1.62 -3.08 -12.25
N TYR A 39 -0.58 -3.85 -11.95
CA TYR A 39 0.36 -4.36 -12.95
C TYR A 39 0.66 -5.86 -12.73
N PRO A 40 1.04 -6.64 -13.76
CA PRO A 40 1.49 -8.02 -13.58
C PRO A 40 2.54 -8.12 -12.47
N ALA A 41 2.34 -9.06 -11.54
CA ALA A 41 3.25 -9.23 -10.42
C ALA A 41 4.62 -9.71 -10.91
N HIS A 42 5.66 -8.95 -10.60
CA HIS A 42 7.06 -9.24 -10.95
C HIS A 42 8.03 -9.07 -9.77
N GLY A 43 7.55 -8.55 -8.64
CA GLY A 43 8.31 -8.50 -7.39
C GLY A 43 9.36 -7.38 -7.33
N GLY A 44 9.39 -6.48 -8.31
CA GLY A 44 10.23 -5.27 -8.25
C GLY A 44 9.89 -4.39 -7.06
N GLU A 45 10.83 -3.52 -6.66
CA GLU A 45 10.67 -2.62 -5.49
C GLU A 45 9.42 -1.73 -5.59
N ASN A 46 9.02 -1.38 -6.82
CA ASN A 46 7.82 -0.59 -7.08
C ASN A 46 6.50 -1.35 -6.80
N GLN A 47 6.56 -2.65 -6.55
CA GLN A 47 5.44 -3.50 -6.12
C GLN A 47 5.53 -3.90 -4.64
N GLN A 48 6.54 -3.42 -3.92
CA GLN A 48 6.77 -3.75 -2.52
C GLN A 48 6.40 -2.56 -1.62
N TRP A 49 5.61 -2.87 -0.59
CA TRP A 49 5.03 -1.90 0.32
C TRP A 49 5.25 -2.29 1.78
N GLU A 50 5.64 -1.34 2.61
CA GLU A 50 5.80 -1.52 4.05
C GLU A 50 4.64 -0.88 4.81
N PHE A 51 4.14 -1.59 5.81
CA PHE A 51 3.10 -1.12 6.71
C PHE A 51 3.74 -0.56 7.97
N ILE A 52 3.72 0.77 8.10
CA ILE A 52 4.29 1.49 9.25
C ILE A 52 3.12 1.90 10.16
N PRO A 53 3.10 1.49 11.44
CA PRO A 53 2.06 1.91 12.38
C PRO A 53 1.89 3.43 12.41
N SER A 54 0.66 3.91 12.30
CA SER A 54 0.30 5.33 12.27
C SER A 54 -1.04 5.55 12.95
N GLY A 55 -1.03 5.91 14.24
CA GLY A 55 -2.24 5.98 15.06
C GLY A 55 -2.96 4.63 15.12
N ASN A 56 -4.25 4.61 14.75
CA ASN A 56 -5.07 3.39 14.72
C ASN A 56 -4.96 2.61 13.40
N GLY A 57 -4.11 3.04 12.46
CA GLY A 57 -3.94 2.39 11.16
C GLY A 57 -2.47 2.37 10.74
N TYR A 58 -2.24 2.42 9.42
CA TYR A 58 -0.91 2.30 8.84
C TYR A 58 -0.65 3.38 7.81
N ALA A 59 0.55 3.96 7.84
CA ALA A 59 1.13 4.58 6.66
C ALA A 59 1.70 3.46 5.78
N ILE A 60 1.32 3.42 4.51
CA ILE A 60 1.78 2.39 3.57
C ILE A 60 2.85 3.02 2.68
N ARG A 61 4.11 2.65 2.91
CA ARG A 61 5.29 3.23 2.26
C ARG A 61 5.77 2.34 1.11
N SER A 62 6.10 2.92 -0.04
CA SER A 62 6.79 2.20 -1.10
C SER A 62 8.22 1.88 -0.69
N VAL A 63 8.67 0.66 -0.96
CA VAL A 63 10.08 0.28 -0.80
C VAL A 63 10.95 0.96 -1.86
N TRP A 64 10.39 1.27 -3.03
CA TRP A 64 11.12 1.97 -4.08
C TRP A 64 11.41 3.41 -3.65
N PRO A 65 12.70 3.79 -3.44
CA PRO A 65 13.03 5.10 -2.91
C PRO A 65 12.58 6.23 -3.85
N SER A 66 12.21 7.35 -3.24
CA SER A 66 11.99 8.58 -3.99
C SER A 66 13.30 9.05 -4.61
N ASP A 67 13.24 9.51 -5.86
CA ASP A 67 14.32 10.24 -6.52
C ASP A 67 14.19 11.77 -6.34
N LYS A 68 13.11 12.23 -5.71
CA LYS A 68 12.77 13.66 -5.58
C LYS A 68 12.77 14.17 -4.15
N TYR A 69 12.51 13.30 -3.18
CA TYR A 69 12.35 13.67 -1.78
C TYR A 69 13.33 12.87 -0.91
N ASP A 70 13.84 13.49 0.16
CA ASP A 70 14.68 12.81 1.16
C ASP A 70 13.87 11.84 2.05
N CYS A 71 12.57 11.73 1.81
CA CYS A 71 11.65 10.83 2.51
C CYS A 71 11.00 9.83 1.54
N GLY A 72 10.41 8.78 2.10
CA GLY A 72 9.70 7.76 1.34
C GLY A 72 8.43 8.30 0.68
N LEU A 73 7.94 7.56 -0.32
CA LEU A 73 6.64 7.80 -0.92
C LEU A 73 5.60 6.91 -0.25
N TYR A 74 4.44 7.49 0.07
CA TYR A 74 3.35 6.85 0.79
C TYR A 74 2.09 6.82 -0.07
N LEU A 75 1.31 5.74 0.04
CA LEU A 75 -0.03 5.69 -0.54
C LEU A 75 -0.91 6.78 0.10
N THR A 76 -1.55 7.57 -0.74
CA THR A 76 -2.42 8.68 -0.37
C THR A 76 -3.59 8.79 -1.33
N VAL A 77 -4.64 9.52 -0.95
CA VAL A 77 -5.74 9.88 -1.86
C VAL A 77 -5.50 11.28 -2.41
N ARG A 78 -5.63 11.45 -3.74
CA ARG A 78 -5.39 12.76 -4.39
C ARG A 78 -6.35 13.85 -3.92
N ALA A 79 -7.59 13.48 -3.60
CA ALA A 79 -8.65 14.39 -3.17
C ALA A 79 -9.69 13.65 -2.32
N LEU A 80 -10.46 14.39 -1.52
CA LEU A 80 -11.57 13.85 -0.72
C LEU A 80 -12.86 13.83 -1.55
N GLN A 81 -12.88 12.97 -2.57
CA GLN A 81 -14.03 12.78 -3.44
C GLN A 81 -14.14 11.32 -3.87
N GLU A 82 -15.31 10.92 -4.34
CA GLU A 82 -15.49 9.61 -4.94
C GLU A 82 -14.55 9.41 -6.14
N ARG A 83 -14.04 8.18 -6.27
CA ARG A 83 -13.13 7.76 -7.35
C ARG A 83 -11.83 8.56 -7.40
N ALA A 84 -11.47 9.27 -6.34
CA ALA A 84 -10.16 9.90 -6.23
C ALA A 84 -9.08 8.83 -6.38
N PRO A 85 -8.08 9.04 -7.24
CA PRO A 85 -7.02 8.07 -7.42
C PRO A 85 -6.19 7.97 -6.15
N VAL A 86 -5.75 6.75 -5.86
CA VAL A 86 -4.64 6.52 -4.94
C VAL A 86 -3.36 6.90 -5.68
N ILE A 87 -2.51 7.70 -5.02
CA ILE A 87 -1.23 8.17 -5.55
C ILE A 87 -0.14 8.04 -4.49
N ALA A 88 1.11 8.05 -4.92
CA ALA A 88 2.28 8.06 -4.06
C ALA A 88 2.78 9.50 -3.84
N THR A 89 2.93 9.93 -2.57
CA THR A 89 3.40 11.28 -2.22
C THR A 89 4.29 11.24 -0.97
N PRO A 90 5.10 12.28 -0.67
CA PRO A 90 5.88 12.33 0.57
C PRO A 90 5.05 12.60 1.84
N PHE A 91 3.73 12.74 1.72
CA PHE A 91 2.84 13.13 2.82
C PHE A 91 1.99 11.94 3.27
N PRO A 92 2.38 11.20 4.32
CA PRO A 92 1.64 10.00 4.72
C PRO A 92 0.23 10.31 5.21
N VAL A 93 -0.70 9.39 4.91
CA VAL A 93 -2.02 9.31 5.54
C VAL A 93 -2.17 7.96 6.24
N SER A 94 -3.08 7.87 7.20
CA SER A 94 -3.39 6.60 7.87
C SER A 94 -4.45 5.82 7.09
N TRP A 95 -4.12 4.59 6.72
CA TRP A 95 -5.03 3.61 6.15
C TRP A 95 -5.49 2.62 7.21
N ASP A 96 -6.80 2.39 7.27
CA ASP A 96 -7.36 1.29 8.03
C ASP A 96 -7.22 -0.01 7.21
N VAL A 97 -6.58 -1.02 7.79
CA VAL A 97 -6.26 -2.29 7.15
C VAL A 97 -6.92 -3.38 7.95
N ARG A 98 -7.94 -4.01 7.38
CA ARG A 98 -8.74 -5.03 8.05
C ARG A 98 -8.47 -6.40 7.45
N PRO A 99 -8.28 -7.45 8.27
CA PRO A 99 -8.38 -8.81 7.76
C PRO A 99 -9.80 -9.01 7.21
N VAL A 100 -9.90 -9.68 6.07
CA VAL A 100 -11.18 -10.20 5.58
C VAL A 100 -11.29 -11.61 6.14
N ASP A 101 -12.36 -11.88 6.88
CA ASP A 101 -12.63 -13.24 7.35
C ASP A 101 -12.73 -14.18 6.15
N GLU A 102 -12.14 -15.37 6.25
CA GLU A 102 -12.00 -16.34 5.15
C GLU A 102 -13.35 -16.75 4.50
N GLY A 103 -14.50 -16.39 5.09
CA GLY A 103 -15.84 -16.68 4.59
C GLY A 103 -16.49 -15.60 3.70
N THR A 104 -15.82 -14.49 3.35
CA THR A 104 -16.46 -13.38 2.60
C THR A 104 -15.93 -13.17 1.17
N ILE A 105 -15.01 -14.00 0.69
CA ILE A 105 -14.61 -13.95 -0.73
C ILE A 105 -15.58 -14.82 -1.54
N GLN A 106 -16.68 -14.20 -2.02
CA GLN A 106 -17.51 -14.75 -3.11
C GLN A 106 -17.01 -14.25 -4.47
#